data_AF-A0A6A6BS54-F1
#
_entry.id   AF-A0A6A6BS54-F1
#
_cell.length_a   1.000
_cell.length_b   1.000
_cell.length_c   1.000
_cell.angle_alpha   90.00
_cell.angle_beta   90.00
_cell.angle_gamma   90.00
#
_symmetry.space_group_name_H-M   'P 1'
#
loop_
_entity.id
_entity.type
_entity.pdbx_description
1 polymer ?
#
loop_
_entity_poly.entity_id
_entity_poly.type
_entity_poly.pdbx_seq_one_letter_code
_entity_poly.pdbx_strand_id
1 'polypeptide(L)'
;MHKQPYLSHTNDSSASSAPSTKHYTYPGIGKHFILPAHASYDGAAATLAHTRSLAFLKPLVGGPWFDLEAIWEEHTRYEFGERAVAKTMSTMVAEPYVNDIPNLTGGIGRDALTAFYARHFIHVNPKDMGLRLVSRTLGIDRLIDEFVCEGMHDRVIDWLLPGVPPTNRKFEVPFTGIISIRGDRLFHEHIAWDQATLLRQLGLLPEYLPFPYPLPGHDPPPPGKRLEYRVPAVGVATARKLESETAVPSNELLEVGAEGLAVREVDDA
;
A
#
# COMPACT_ATOMS: atom_id res chain seq x y z
N MET A 1 -7.06 15.74 44.84
CA MET A 1 -7.72 14.55 44.25
C MET A 1 -7.29 14.48 42.80
N HIS A 2 -6.32 13.63 42.44
CA HIS A 2 -5.89 13.51 41.04
C HIS A 2 -7.04 12.89 40.24
N LYS A 3 -7.53 13.58 39.20
CA LYS A 3 -8.55 13.03 38.29
C LYS A 3 -7.93 11.85 37.56
N GLN A 4 -8.59 10.70 37.64
CA GLN A 4 -8.16 9.50 36.93
C GLN A 4 -8.28 9.72 35.40
N PRO A 5 -7.28 9.33 34.61
CA PRO A 5 -7.37 9.38 33.17
C PRO A 5 -8.49 8.45 32.68
N TYR A 6 -9.30 8.92 31.74
CA TYR A 6 -10.42 8.16 31.20
C TYR A 6 -10.36 8.10 29.67
N LEU A 7 -10.57 6.91 29.10
CA LEU A 7 -10.66 6.67 27.67
C LEU A 7 -11.93 5.89 27.36
N SER A 8 -12.67 6.29 26.33
CA SER A 8 -13.75 5.47 25.79
C SER A 8 -13.80 5.45 24.27
N HIS A 9 -14.22 4.29 23.75
CA HIS A 9 -14.59 4.07 22.37
C HIS A 9 -16.09 3.77 22.32
N THR A 10 -16.84 4.62 21.62
CA THR A 10 -18.31 4.57 21.61
C THR A 10 -18.84 4.70 20.20
N ASN A 11 -20.06 4.20 19.96
CA ASN A 11 -20.80 4.46 18.73
C ASN A 11 -21.78 5.64 18.88
N ASP A 12 -22.03 6.09 20.12
CA ASP A 12 -22.88 7.25 20.43
C ASP A 12 -22.06 8.54 20.57
N SER A 13 -22.60 9.63 20.04
CA SER A 13 -21.97 10.97 20.01
C SER A 13 -22.15 11.80 21.29
N SER A 14 -22.74 11.25 22.35
CA SER A 14 -23.15 11.99 23.56
C SER A 14 -22.06 12.19 24.63
N ALA A 15 -20.78 12.06 24.30
CA ALA A 15 -19.70 12.15 25.29
C ALA A 15 -19.22 13.58 25.56
N SER A 16 -19.16 13.95 26.85
CA SER A 16 -18.66 15.24 27.35
C SER A 16 -17.12 15.25 27.43
N SER A 17 -16.45 16.23 26.80
CA SER A 17 -14.99 16.35 26.86
C SER A 17 -14.53 17.07 28.12
N ALA A 18 -13.80 16.35 28.98
CA ALA A 18 -13.00 16.94 30.05
C ALA A 18 -11.50 16.78 29.72
N PRO A 19 -10.60 17.64 30.23
CA PRO A 19 -9.19 17.64 29.83
C PRO A 19 -8.41 16.35 30.12
N SER A 20 -8.85 15.53 31.09
CA SER A 20 -8.26 14.22 31.43
C SER A 20 -8.96 13.03 30.74
N THR A 21 -9.81 13.31 29.75
CA THR A 21 -10.78 12.36 29.21
C THR A 21 -10.71 12.38 27.69
N LYS A 22 -10.36 11.24 27.07
CA LYS A 22 -10.42 11.06 25.61
C LYS A 22 -11.62 10.22 25.21
N HIS A 23 -12.40 10.74 24.27
CA HIS A 23 -13.55 10.04 23.69
C HIS A 23 -13.37 9.93 22.18
N TYR A 24 -13.56 8.71 21.67
CA TYR A 24 -13.56 8.45 20.24
C TYR A 24 -14.88 7.82 19.83
N THR A 25 -15.49 8.39 18.79
CA THR A 25 -16.76 7.91 18.24
C THR A 25 -16.53 7.13 16.94
N TYR A 26 -17.31 6.06 16.75
CA TYR A 26 -17.33 5.21 15.55
C TYR A 26 -18.77 5.13 15.03
N PRO A 27 -19.21 6.12 14.22
CA PRO A 27 -20.58 6.19 13.75
C PRO A 27 -20.95 4.95 12.91
N GLY A 28 -22.16 4.42 13.12
CA GLY A 28 -22.68 3.29 12.35
C GLY A 28 -22.13 1.91 12.74
N ILE A 29 -21.22 1.84 13.72
CA ILE A 29 -20.63 0.59 14.19
C ILE A 29 -21.38 0.05 15.42
N GLY A 30 -21.59 -1.27 15.48
CA GLY A 30 -22.28 -1.94 16.59
C GLY A 30 -21.45 -1.97 17.89
N LYS A 31 -22.10 -2.31 19.00
CA LYS A 31 -21.38 -2.54 20.27
C LYS A 31 -20.46 -3.76 20.13
N HIS A 32 -19.37 -3.77 20.90
CA HIS A 32 -18.36 -4.84 20.90
C HIS A 32 -17.60 -5.02 19.58
N PHE A 33 -17.53 -3.99 18.73
CA PHE A 33 -16.85 -4.05 17.43
C PHE A 33 -15.36 -4.40 17.46
N ILE A 34 -14.75 -4.36 18.65
CA ILE A 34 -13.35 -4.74 18.86
C ILE A 34 -13.15 -6.25 19.08
N LEU A 35 -14.23 -7.03 19.29
CA LEU A 35 -14.14 -8.46 19.62
C LEU A 35 -14.27 -9.30 18.34
N PRO A 36 -13.22 -9.97 17.85
CA PRO A 36 -13.24 -10.70 16.57
C PRO A 36 -14.34 -11.77 16.47
N ALA A 37 -14.71 -12.38 17.60
CA ALA A 37 -15.75 -13.42 17.64
C ALA A 37 -17.18 -12.88 17.68
N HIS A 38 -17.38 -11.55 17.75
CA HIS A 38 -18.70 -10.95 17.87
C HIS A 38 -19.26 -10.55 16.50
N ALA A 39 -20.58 -10.67 16.30
CA ALA A 39 -21.25 -10.38 15.02
C ALA A 39 -21.08 -8.92 14.53
N SER A 40 -20.79 -8.00 15.44
CA SER A 40 -20.55 -6.58 15.14
C SER A 40 -19.07 -6.24 14.98
N TYR A 41 -18.17 -7.23 14.90
CA TYR A 41 -16.75 -6.99 14.70
C TYR A 41 -16.50 -6.17 13.44
N ASP A 42 -15.68 -5.14 13.57
CA ASP A 42 -15.19 -4.34 12.46
C ASP A 42 -13.69 -4.15 12.60
N GLY A 43 -12.91 -4.79 11.72
CA GLY A 43 -11.46 -4.81 11.81
C GLY A 43 -10.81 -3.43 11.67
N ALA A 44 -11.38 -2.56 10.85
CA ALA A 44 -10.86 -1.20 10.64
C ALA A 44 -11.06 -0.35 11.89
N ALA A 45 -12.29 -0.33 12.43
CA ALA A 45 -12.63 0.37 13.67
C ALA A 45 -11.86 -0.20 14.87
N ALA A 46 -11.73 -1.53 14.96
CA ALA A 46 -10.95 -2.19 16.01
C ALA A 46 -9.47 -1.79 15.97
N THR A 47 -8.87 -1.76 14.78
CA THR A 47 -7.47 -1.36 14.59
C THR A 47 -7.27 0.12 14.96
N LEU A 48 -8.17 1.01 14.54
CA LEU A 48 -8.14 2.42 14.94
C LEU A 48 -8.30 2.61 16.45
N ALA A 49 -9.23 1.88 17.07
CA ALA A 49 -9.43 1.90 18.52
C ALA A 49 -8.18 1.42 19.27
N HIS A 50 -7.50 0.40 18.77
CA HIS A 50 -6.24 -0.08 19.33
C HIS A 50 -5.14 1.00 19.28
N THR A 51 -4.86 1.57 18.11
CA THR A 51 -3.87 2.66 17.96
C THR A 51 -4.20 3.84 18.89
N ARG A 52 -5.47 4.26 18.94
CA ARG A 52 -5.94 5.35 19.82
C ARG A 52 -5.77 5.02 21.31
N SER A 53 -6.01 3.76 21.69
CA SER A 53 -5.79 3.27 23.05
C SER A 53 -4.32 3.32 23.43
N LEU A 54 -3.43 2.85 22.56
CA LEU A 54 -1.98 2.90 22.80
C LEU A 54 -1.47 4.34 22.93
N ALA A 55 -1.93 5.24 22.05
CA ALA A 55 -1.54 6.65 22.06
C ALA A 55 -2.00 7.38 23.34
N PHE A 56 -3.07 6.91 23.97
CA PHE A 56 -3.53 7.42 25.26
C PHE A 56 -2.79 6.77 26.43
N LEU A 57 -2.67 5.44 26.45
CA LEU A 57 -2.18 4.68 27.60
C LEU A 57 -0.67 4.74 27.76
N LYS A 58 0.12 4.51 26.70
CA LYS A 58 1.59 4.39 26.80
C LYS A 58 2.25 5.60 27.49
N PRO A 59 1.89 6.87 27.19
CA PRO A 59 2.45 8.03 27.89
C PRO A 59 2.10 8.08 29.38
N LEU A 60 0.94 7.54 29.78
CA LEU A 60 0.48 7.55 31.17
C LEU A 60 1.15 6.47 32.02
N VAL A 61 1.48 5.32 31.40
CA VAL A 61 2.10 4.18 32.10
C VAL A 61 3.61 4.07 31.86
N GLY A 62 4.17 4.92 31.00
CA GLY A 62 5.61 4.96 30.71
C GLY A 62 6.12 3.93 29.70
N GLY A 63 5.25 3.34 28.87
CA GLY A 63 5.63 2.35 27.85
C GLY A 63 4.78 1.07 27.89
N PRO A 64 5.27 -0.07 27.37
CA PRO A 64 6.57 -0.25 26.71
C PRO A 64 6.68 0.52 25.38
N TRP A 65 7.90 0.95 25.08
CA TRP A 65 8.27 1.60 23.81
C TRP A 65 9.14 0.63 23.01
N PHE A 66 8.81 0.47 21.74
CA PHE A 66 9.53 -0.41 20.84
C PHE A 66 10.11 0.44 19.73
N ASP A 67 11.32 0.10 19.32
CA ASP A 67 11.97 0.69 18.15
C ASP A 67 11.33 0.08 16.89
N LEU A 68 10.32 0.77 16.36
CA LEU A 68 9.57 0.30 15.21
C LEU A 68 10.44 0.23 13.94
N GLU A 69 11.43 1.12 13.84
CA GLU A 69 12.36 1.13 12.72
C GLU A 69 13.27 -0.08 12.77
N ALA A 70 13.89 -0.36 13.93
CA ALA A 70 14.74 -1.53 14.08
C ALA A 70 14.00 -2.85 13.80
N ILE A 71 12.74 -2.97 14.22
CA ILE A 71 11.90 -4.15 13.94
C ILE A 71 11.69 -4.32 12.42
N TRP A 72 11.42 -3.23 11.72
CA TRP A 72 11.16 -3.26 10.28
C TRP A 72 12.42 -3.43 9.44
N GLU A 73 13.52 -2.79 9.83
CA GLU A 73 14.84 -2.99 9.22
C GLU A 73 15.33 -4.43 9.39
N GLU A 74 15.08 -5.05 10.55
CA GLU A 74 15.37 -6.46 10.73
C GLU A 74 14.53 -7.33 9.77
N HIS A 75 13.23 -7.09 9.68
CA HIS A 75 12.34 -7.85 8.82
C HIS A 75 12.74 -7.75 7.34
N THR A 76 12.90 -6.53 6.82
CA THR A 76 13.31 -6.28 5.43
C THR A 76 14.69 -6.82 5.11
N ARG A 77 15.63 -6.78 6.07
CA ARG A 77 16.94 -7.42 5.93
C ARG A 77 16.81 -8.94 5.74
N TYR A 78 15.89 -9.60 6.44
CA TYR A 78 15.65 -11.03 6.22
C TYR A 78 14.96 -11.33 4.89
N GLU A 79 14.02 -10.50 4.45
CA GLU A 79 13.30 -10.70 3.20
C GLU A 79 14.17 -10.47 1.96
N PHE A 80 14.89 -9.35 1.91
CA PHE A 80 15.58 -8.90 0.70
C PHE A 80 17.09 -9.13 0.74
N GLY A 81 17.71 -8.95 1.91
CA GLY A 81 19.15 -9.09 2.11
C GLY A 81 19.59 -10.55 2.27
N GLU A 82 19.18 -11.18 3.37
CA GLU A 82 19.53 -12.58 3.66
C GLU A 82 18.67 -13.58 2.88
N ARG A 83 17.47 -13.15 2.44
CA ARG A 83 16.49 -14.00 1.75
C ARG A 83 16.16 -15.26 2.55
N ALA A 84 15.84 -15.10 3.84
CA ALA A 84 15.71 -16.18 4.81
C ALA A 84 14.28 -16.29 5.39
N VAL A 85 13.45 -17.12 4.76
CA VAL A 85 12.02 -17.33 5.12
C VAL A 85 11.82 -17.56 6.63
N ALA A 86 12.59 -18.47 7.22
CA ALA A 86 12.43 -18.81 8.65
C ALA A 86 12.72 -17.62 9.57
N LYS A 87 13.69 -16.77 9.20
CA LYS A 87 14.03 -15.56 9.98
C LYS A 87 12.98 -14.48 9.79
N THR A 88 12.51 -14.24 8.56
CA THR A 88 11.38 -13.36 8.26
C THR A 88 10.16 -13.72 9.10
N MET A 89 9.76 -15.00 9.11
CA MET A 89 8.63 -15.46 9.91
C MET A 89 8.85 -15.34 11.42
N SER A 90 10.10 -15.29 11.89
CA SER A 90 10.41 -15.16 13.33
C SER A 90 10.18 -13.75 13.89
N THR A 91 10.19 -12.72 13.03
CA THR A 91 9.92 -11.34 13.44
C THR A 91 8.42 -11.02 13.52
N MET A 92 7.57 -11.92 13.01
CA MET A 92 6.13 -11.75 12.92
C MET A 92 5.39 -12.34 14.13
N VAL A 93 4.19 -11.81 14.42
CA VAL A 93 3.28 -12.33 15.46
C VAL A 93 2.82 -13.79 15.19
N ALA A 94 2.00 -14.32 16.10
CA ALA A 94 1.37 -15.63 15.95
C ALA A 94 0.34 -15.70 14.80
N GLU A 95 -0.39 -14.61 14.54
CA GLU A 95 -1.38 -14.50 13.46
C GLU A 95 -1.06 -13.30 12.56
N PRO A 96 -0.02 -13.38 11.70
CA PRO A 96 0.37 -12.28 10.83
C PRO A 96 -0.49 -12.19 9.57
N TYR A 97 -0.44 -11.06 8.89
CA TYR A 97 -1.13 -10.87 7.61
C TYR A 97 -0.37 -9.91 6.69
N VAL A 98 -0.17 -10.32 5.45
CA VAL A 98 0.41 -9.46 4.40
C VAL A 98 -0.58 -9.37 3.25
N ASN A 99 -0.76 -8.16 2.72
CA ASN A 99 -1.53 -7.91 1.52
C ASN A 99 -0.80 -6.94 0.59
N ASP A 100 -0.36 -7.49 -0.52
CA ASP A 100 0.10 -6.79 -1.72
C ASP A 100 -1.13 -6.34 -2.51
N ILE A 101 -1.62 -5.14 -2.20
CA ILE A 101 -2.96 -4.67 -2.56
C ILE A 101 -3.26 -4.78 -4.07
N PRO A 102 -2.38 -4.34 -5.00
CA PRO A 102 -2.71 -4.32 -6.43
C PRO A 102 -2.98 -5.69 -7.03
N ASN A 103 -2.37 -6.75 -6.49
CA ASN A 103 -2.51 -8.12 -7.00
C ASN A 103 -3.23 -9.06 -6.03
N LEU A 104 -3.58 -8.59 -4.82
CA LEU A 104 -4.17 -9.40 -3.75
C LEU A 104 -3.28 -10.61 -3.38
N THR A 105 -1.95 -10.44 -3.43
CA THR A 105 -1.00 -11.47 -2.99
C THR A 105 -0.63 -11.30 -1.51
N GLY A 106 -0.06 -12.35 -0.92
CA GLY A 106 0.28 -12.40 0.50
C GLY A 106 -0.35 -13.61 1.19
N GLY A 107 -0.79 -13.43 2.44
CA GLY A 107 -1.35 -14.52 3.24
C GLY A 107 -1.78 -14.10 4.63
N ILE A 108 -2.62 -14.92 5.27
CA ILE A 108 -3.11 -14.74 6.64
C ILE A 108 -2.67 -15.94 7.47
N GLY A 109 -2.11 -15.68 8.65
CA GLY A 109 -1.57 -16.70 9.54
C GLY A 109 -0.19 -17.19 9.10
N ARG A 110 0.50 -17.88 10.00
CA ARG A 110 1.91 -18.27 9.79
C ARG A 110 2.09 -19.27 8.66
N ASP A 111 1.19 -20.24 8.54
CA ASP A 111 1.33 -21.31 7.55
C ASP A 111 1.21 -20.77 6.12
N ALA A 112 0.17 -19.95 5.85
CA ALA A 112 -0.04 -19.35 4.55
C ALA A 112 1.08 -18.37 4.19
N LEU A 113 1.55 -17.55 5.14
CA LEU A 113 2.64 -16.61 4.88
C LEU A 113 3.98 -17.29 4.70
N THR A 114 4.29 -18.34 5.46
CA THR A 114 5.51 -19.14 5.24
C THR A 114 5.54 -19.70 3.82
N ALA A 115 4.39 -20.24 3.37
CA ALA A 115 4.22 -20.75 2.02
C ALA A 115 4.37 -19.66 0.94
N PHE A 116 3.77 -18.49 1.15
CA PHE A 116 3.88 -17.35 0.27
C PHE A 116 5.33 -16.87 0.16
N TYR A 117 6.00 -16.63 1.29
CA TYR A 117 7.39 -16.16 1.29
C TYR A 117 8.36 -17.12 0.61
N ALA A 118 8.21 -18.42 0.88
CA ALA A 118 9.09 -19.44 0.32
C ALA A 118 8.92 -19.61 -1.20
N ARG A 119 7.71 -19.43 -1.73
CA ARG A 119 7.40 -19.80 -3.12
C ARG A 119 7.19 -18.63 -4.06
N HIS A 120 6.69 -17.50 -3.56
CA HIS A 120 6.16 -16.42 -4.39
C HIS A 120 6.75 -15.05 -4.08
N PHE A 121 7.62 -14.92 -3.08
CA PHE A 121 8.19 -13.63 -2.69
C PHE A 121 9.73 -13.63 -2.63
N ILE A 122 10.32 -14.21 -1.58
CA ILE A 122 11.73 -14.01 -1.22
C ILE A 122 12.68 -14.49 -2.32
N HIS A 123 12.42 -15.68 -2.86
CA HIS A 123 13.34 -16.34 -3.80
C HIS A 123 13.07 -15.98 -5.27
N VAL A 124 11.92 -15.36 -5.58
CA VAL A 124 11.56 -14.94 -6.95
C VAL A 124 12.00 -13.51 -7.26
N ASN A 125 12.54 -12.78 -6.29
CA ASN A 125 13.07 -11.44 -6.49
C ASN A 125 14.34 -11.46 -7.38
N PRO A 126 14.45 -10.58 -8.39
CA PRO A 126 15.67 -10.35 -9.17
C PRO A 126 16.89 -10.14 -8.28
N LYS A 127 18.09 -10.45 -8.79
CA LYS A 127 19.32 -10.26 -8.02
C LYS A 127 19.61 -8.80 -7.74
N ASP A 128 19.22 -7.91 -8.65
CA ASP A 128 19.41 -6.47 -8.58
C ASP A 128 18.20 -5.72 -8.01
N MET A 129 17.21 -6.45 -7.46
CA MET A 129 16.06 -5.81 -6.84
C MET A 129 16.48 -4.96 -5.64
N GLY A 130 16.10 -3.69 -5.66
CA GLY A 130 16.48 -2.70 -4.66
C GLY A 130 15.28 -1.89 -4.18
N LEU A 131 15.34 -1.45 -2.92
CA LEU A 131 14.35 -0.59 -2.29
C LEU A 131 15.05 0.72 -1.87
N ARG A 132 14.61 1.85 -2.43
CA ARG A 132 15.11 3.18 -2.06
C ARG A 132 14.05 3.91 -1.24
N LEU A 133 14.32 4.05 0.06
CA LEU A 133 13.44 4.78 0.97
C LEU A 133 13.40 6.27 0.59
N VAL A 134 12.20 6.81 0.43
CA VAL A 134 11.95 8.23 0.16
C VAL A 134 11.54 8.94 1.44
N SER A 135 10.57 8.37 2.16
CA SER A 135 10.08 8.93 3.42
C SER A 135 9.66 7.81 4.37
N ARG A 136 9.73 8.11 5.67
CA ARG A 136 9.20 7.24 6.73
C ARG A 136 8.44 8.06 7.75
N THR A 137 7.23 7.61 8.07
CA THR A 137 6.39 8.21 9.13
C THR A 137 6.15 7.20 10.24
N LEU A 138 6.48 7.58 11.47
CA LEU A 138 6.28 6.74 12.66
C LEU A 138 5.00 7.11 13.42
N GLY A 139 4.21 6.10 13.75
CA GLY A 139 3.09 6.16 14.68
C GLY A 139 3.39 5.44 16.00
N ILE A 140 2.37 5.28 16.84
CA ILE A 140 2.50 4.62 18.16
C ILE A 140 2.69 3.09 18.07
N ASP A 141 2.25 2.51 16.94
CA ASP A 141 2.18 1.07 16.67
C ASP A 141 2.30 0.71 15.18
N ARG A 142 2.70 1.67 14.35
CA ARG A 142 2.84 1.48 12.90
C ARG A 142 3.89 2.40 12.34
N LEU A 143 4.46 2.02 11.20
CA LEU A 143 5.21 2.92 10.36
C LEU A 143 4.65 2.90 8.94
N ILE A 144 4.92 3.97 8.21
CA ILE A 144 4.56 4.12 6.80
C ILE A 144 5.84 4.46 6.05
N ASP A 145 6.21 3.63 5.09
CA ASP A 145 7.32 3.88 4.18
C ASP A 145 6.78 4.26 2.81
N GLU A 146 7.30 5.36 2.27
CA GLU A 146 7.27 5.66 0.84
C GLU A 146 8.63 5.30 0.26
N PHE A 147 8.67 4.48 -0.78
CA PHE A 147 9.92 4.04 -1.38
C PHE A 147 9.77 3.76 -2.87
N VAL A 148 10.89 3.73 -3.59
CA VAL A 148 10.94 3.23 -4.97
C VAL A 148 11.51 1.82 -4.97
N CYS A 149 10.77 0.88 -5.53
CA CYS A 149 11.27 -0.47 -5.84
C CYS A 149 11.80 -0.47 -7.27
N GLU A 150 13.02 -0.97 -7.45
CA GLU A 150 13.65 -1.08 -8.76
C GLU A 150 14.21 -2.48 -9.00
N GLY A 151 14.44 -2.79 -10.28
CA GLY A 151 15.17 -3.98 -10.67
C GLY A 151 15.03 -4.27 -12.16
N MET A 152 15.66 -5.35 -12.59
CA MET A 152 15.45 -5.91 -13.93
C MET A 152 14.36 -6.97 -13.90
N HIS A 153 13.39 -6.88 -14.82
CA HIS A 153 12.41 -7.94 -15.03
C HIS A 153 13.02 -9.09 -15.86
N ASP A 154 13.94 -9.84 -15.24
CA ASP A 154 14.71 -10.97 -15.80
C ASP A 154 14.09 -12.35 -15.51
N ARG A 155 13.06 -12.39 -14.68
CA ARG A 155 12.34 -13.58 -14.21
C ARG A 155 10.87 -13.24 -13.92
N VAL A 156 10.04 -14.26 -13.73
CA VAL A 156 8.69 -14.06 -13.19
C VAL A 156 8.80 -13.64 -11.72
N ILE A 157 8.10 -12.56 -11.35
CA ILE A 157 8.05 -12.02 -9.99
C ILE A 157 6.59 -12.12 -9.52
N ASP A 158 6.21 -13.28 -8.96
CA ASP A 158 4.80 -13.66 -8.74
C ASP A 158 3.99 -12.63 -7.95
N TRP A 159 4.57 -12.06 -6.88
CA TRP A 159 3.89 -11.08 -6.04
C TRP A 159 3.66 -9.72 -6.74
N LEU A 160 4.56 -9.35 -7.67
CA LEU A 160 4.55 -8.05 -8.33
C LEU A 160 3.83 -8.07 -9.68
N LEU A 161 4.05 -9.11 -10.48
CA LEU A 161 3.54 -9.30 -11.84
C LEU A 161 3.20 -10.79 -12.07
N PRO A 162 2.13 -11.30 -11.43
CA PRO A 162 1.77 -12.71 -11.50
C PRO A 162 1.55 -13.15 -12.95
N GLY A 163 2.27 -14.19 -13.36
CA GLY A 163 2.11 -14.82 -14.67
C GLY A 163 2.73 -14.07 -15.87
N VAL A 164 3.41 -12.95 -15.66
CA VAL A 164 4.06 -12.20 -16.75
C VAL A 164 5.48 -12.73 -16.96
N PRO A 165 5.84 -13.22 -18.17
CA PRO A 165 7.20 -13.66 -18.46
C PRO A 165 8.21 -12.50 -18.49
N PRO A 166 9.52 -12.79 -18.35
CA PRO A 166 10.58 -11.77 -18.35
C PRO A 166 10.52 -10.89 -19.60
N THR A 167 10.54 -9.57 -19.38
CA THR A 167 10.61 -8.59 -20.48
C THR A 167 12.03 -8.05 -20.69
N ASN A 168 12.97 -8.38 -19.79
CA ASN A 168 14.35 -7.88 -19.76
C ASN A 168 14.45 -6.36 -19.76
N ARG A 169 13.45 -5.70 -19.17
CA ARG A 169 13.41 -4.24 -18.98
C ARG A 169 13.62 -3.90 -17.53
N LYS A 170 14.24 -2.75 -17.29
CA LYS A 170 14.30 -2.16 -15.95
C LYS A 170 12.94 -1.56 -15.60
N PHE A 171 12.61 -1.59 -14.31
CA PHE A 171 11.48 -0.86 -13.76
C PHE A 171 11.93 -0.09 -12.52
N GLU A 172 11.28 1.04 -12.28
CA GLU A 172 11.36 1.85 -11.07
C GLU A 172 9.94 2.27 -10.72
N VAL A 173 9.40 1.76 -9.61
CA VAL A 173 7.98 1.89 -9.29
C VAL A 173 7.83 2.46 -7.88
N PRO A 174 6.95 3.46 -7.67
CA PRO A 174 6.66 3.98 -6.35
C PRO A 174 5.79 3.00 -5.55
N PHE A 175 6.13 2.83 -4.28
CA PHE A 175 5.47 1.97 -3.32
C PHE A 175 5.10 2.74 -2.05
N THR A 176 4.04 2.28 -1.39
CA THR A 176 3.69 2.67 -0.03
C THR A 176 3.47 1.42 0.81
N GLY A 177 4.27 1.24 1.86
CA GLY A 177 4.13 0.17 2.83
C GLY A 177 3.55 0.69 4.14
N ILE A 178 2.41 0.17 4.58
CA ILE A 178 1.84 0.45 5.91
C ILE A 178 2.08 -0.77 6.78
N ILE A 179 3.01 -0.63 7.72
CA ILE A 179 3.52 -1.73 8.54
C ILE A 179 3.00 -1.54 9.95
N SER A 180 2.13 -2.45 10.40
CA SER A 180 1.57 -2.46 11.75
C SER A 180 2.38 -3.39 12.64
N ILE A 181 2.68 -2.96 13.86
CA ILE A 181 3.49 -3.68 14.85
C ILE A 181 2.66 -3.88 16.12
N ARG A 182 2.85 -5.03 16.77
CA ARG A 182 2.24 -5.38 18.05
C ARG A 182 3.34 -5.82 19.00
N GLY A 183 3.67 -4.97 19.95
CA GLY A 183 4.79 -5.20 20.83
C GLY A 183 6.11 -5.08 20.07
N ASP A 184 6.92 -6.13 20.14
CA ASP A 184 8.21 -6.28 19.48
C ASP A 184 8.13 -7.03 18.14
N ARG A 185 6.92 -7.29 17.60
CA ARG A 185 6.73 -8.10 16.40
C ARG A 185 5.86 -7.43 15.34
N LEU A 186 6.18 -7.73 14.09
CA LEU A 186 5.39 -7.30 12.93
C LEU A 186 4.03 -8.01 12.97
N PHE A 187 2.97 -7.22 12.87
CA PHE A 187 1.60 -7.70 12.84
C PHE A 187 1.12 -7.85 11.41
N HIS A 188 0.85 -6.73 10.74
CA HIS A 188 0.29 -6.73 9.40
C HIS A 188 1.00 -5.77 8.45
N GLU A 189 0.98 -6.09 7.16
CA GLU A 189 1.53 -5.26 6.10
C GLU A 189 0.47 -5.02 5.02
N HIS A 190 0.29 -3.76 4.67
CA HIS A 190 -0.46 -3.37 3.47
C HIS A 190 0.50 -2.66 2.54
N ILE A 191 0.79 -3.27 1.40
CA ILE A 191 1.75 -2.75 0.44
C ILE A 191 0.99 -2.39 -0.84
N ALA A 192 1.08 -1.13 -1.23
CA ALA A 192 0.50 -0.62 -2.46
C ALA A 192 1.62 -0.13 -3.39
N TRP A 193 1.38 -0.19 -4.70
CA TRP A 193 2.25 0.40 -5.70
C TRP A 193 1.47 0.79 -6.95
N ASP A 194 2.10 1.56 -7.82
CA ASP A 194 1.51 1.96 -9.09
C ASP A 194 1.74 0.90 -10.18
N GLN A 195 0.73 0.03 -10.34
CA GLN A 195 0.75 -1.04 -11.34
C GLN A 195 0.76 -0.50 -12.79
N ALA A 196 0.17 0.67 -13.05
CA ALA A 196 0.19 1.25 -14.39
C ALA A 196 1.61 1.74 -14.76
N THR A 197 2.31 2.38 -13.82
CA THR A 197 3.71 2.77 -13.97
C THR A 197 4.62 1.58 -14.25
N LEU A 198 4.39 0.45 -13.57
CA LEU A 198 5.13 -0.79 -13.82
C LEU A 198 4.87 -1.33 -15.24
N LEU A 199 3.60 -1.57 -15.59
CA LEU A 199 3.22 -2.11 -16.91
C LEU A 199 3.69 -1.20 -18.06
N ARG A 200 3.65 0.12 -17.87
CA ARG A 200 4.12 1.11 -18.86
C ARG A 200 5.62 0.97 -19.12
N GLN A 201 6.43 0.87 -18.06
CA GLN A 201 7.88 0.69 -18.18
C GLN A 201 8.26 -0.65 -18.82
N LEU A 202 7.51 -1.70 -18.53
CA LEU A 202 7.73 -3.02 -19.13
C LEU A 202 7.20 -3.12 -20.57
N GLY A 203 6.57 -2.07 -21.11
CA GLY A 203 6.02 -2.07 -22.47
C GLY A 203 4.75 -2.89 -22.64
N LEU A 204 4.03 -3.14 -21.53
CA LEU A 204 2.79 -3.92 -21.49
C LEU A 204 1.54 -3.03 -21.43
N LEU A 205 1.69 -1.74 -21.13
CA LEU A 205 0.62 -0.74 -21.18
C LEU A 205 0.84 0.23 -22.36
N PRO A 206 0.00 0.17 -23.41
CA PRO A 206 0.03 1.11 -24.52
C PRO A 206 -0.20 2.56 -24.09
N GLU A 207 0.19 3.52 -24.94
CA GLU A 207 -0.01 4.95 -24.64
C GLU A 207 -1.47 5.37 -24.81
N TYR A 208 -2.16 4.68 -25.70
CA TYR A 208 -3.55 4.93 -26.02
C TYR A 208 -4.32 3.62 -25.87
N LEU A 209 -5.49 3.70 -25.25
CA LEU A 209 -6.42 2.58 -25.11
C LEU A 209 -7.74 2.91 -25.79
N PRO A 210 -8.49 1.90 -26.26
CA PRO A 210 -9.81 2.12 -26.85
C PRO A 210 -10.73 2.91 -25.92
N PHE A 211 -11.45 3.88 -26.48
CA PHE A 211 -12.49 4.64 -25.81
C PHE A 211 -13.86 4.23 -26.38
N PRO A 212 -14.56 3.26 -25.76
CA PRO A 212 -15.79 2.69 -26.31
C PRO A 212 -17.06 3.49 -26.00
N TYR A 213 -16.92 4.67 -25.39
CA TYR A 213 -18.05 5.46 -24.90
C TYR A 213 -18.37 6.63 -25.84
N PRO A 214 -19.63 7.08 -25.91
CA PRO A 214 -19.97 8.30 -26.64
C PRO A 214 -19.23 9.52 -26.06
N LEU A 215 -18.69 10.36 -26.94
CA LEU A 215 -18.10 11.64 -26.55
C LEU A 215 -19.19 12.72 -26.52
N PRO A 216 -19.38 13.44 -25.40
CA PRO A 216 -20.33 14.54 -25.35
C PRO A 216 -20.06 15.57 -26.46
N GLY A 217 -21.10 15.90 -27.24
CA GLY A 217 -21.02 16.87 -28.32
C GLY A 217 -20.25 16.41 -29.57
N HIS A 218 -19.95 15.13 -29.71
CA HIS A 218 -19.28 14.56 -30.88
C HIS A 218 -20.14 13.46 -31.49
N ASP A 219 -20.12 13.36 -32.82
CA ASP A 219 -20.74 12.24 -33.52
C ASP A 219 -19.96 10.94 -33.24
N PRO A 220 -20.63 9.77 -33.29
CA PRO A 220 -19.94 8.48 -33.25
C PRO A 220 -18.87 8.39 -34.35
N PRO A 221 -17.74 7.69 -34.10
CA PRO A 221 -16.73 7.49 -35.13
C PRO A 221 -17.34 6.81 -36.38
N PRO A 222 -16.90 7.17 -37.60
CA PRO A 222 -17.38 6.54 -38.83
C PRO A 222 -17.15 5.01 -38.83
N PRO A 223 -17.87 4.25 -39.67
CA PRO A 223 -17.59 2.83 -39.85
C PRO A 223 -16.12 2.58 -40.22
N GLY A 224 -15.46 1.66 -39.50
CA GLY A 224 -14.03 1.35 -39.69
C GLY A 224 -13.07 2.26 -38.93
N LYS A 225 -13.59 3.10 -38.03
CA LYS A 225 -12.82 3.97 -37.13
C LYS A 225 -13.20 3.69 -35.69
N ARG A 226 -12.25 3.90 -34.79
CA ARG A 226 -12.47 3.93 -33.34
C ARG A 226 -11.81 5.12 -32.68
N LEU A 227 -12.29 5.43 -31.49
CA LEU A 227 -11.68 6.42 -30.62
C LEU A 227 -10.71 5.73 -29.65
N GLU A 228 -9.60 6.39 -29.35
CA GLU A 228 -8.66 5.97 -28.32
C GLU A 228 -8.33 7.14 -27.41
N TYR A 229 -8.25 6.92 -26.09
CA TYR A 229 -7.83 7.93 -25.13
C TYR A 229 -6.38 7.70 -24.71
N ARG A 230 -5.64 8.79 -24.47
CA ARG A 230 -4.30 8.73 -23.89
C ARG A 230 -4.39 8.24 -22.44
N VAL A 231 -3.71 7.15 -22.13
CA VAL A 231 -3.71 6.56 -20.79
C VAL A 231 -3.04 7.54 -19.82
N PRO A 232 -3.66 7.87 -18.67
CA PRO A 232 -3.09 8.79 -17.69
C PRO A 232 -2.01 8.10 -16.82
N ALA A 233 -0.96 7.57 -17.47
CA ALA A 233 0.15 6.89 -16.84
C ALA A 233 1.49 7.31 -17.50
N VAL A 234 2.33 8.02 -16.75
CA VAL A 234 3.59 8.60 -17.25
C VAL A 234 4.81 7.69 -17.12
N GLY A 235 4.63 6.48 -16.57
CA GLY A 235 5.71 5.51 -16.39
C GLY A 235 6.75 6.00 -15.37
N VAL A 236 8.04 5.88 -15.69
CA VAL A 236 9.15 6.16 -14.76
C VAL A 236 9.12 7.58 -14.16
N ALA A 237 8.49 8.54 -14.85
CA ALA A 237 8.31 9.89 -14.35
C ALA A 237 7.59 9.94 -12.99
N THR A 238 6.68 8.99 -12.72
CA THR A 238 5.97 8.88 -11.43
C THR A 238 6.96 8.62 -10.28
N ALA A 239 7.87 7.65 -10.44
CA ALA A 239 8.88 7.33 -9.43
C ALA A 239 9.85 8.50 -9.21
N ARG A 240 10.32 9.12 -10.30
CA ARG A 240 11.24 10.27 -10.21
C ARG A 240 10.63 11.48 -9.52
N LYS A 241 9.35 11.76 -9.76
CA LYS A 241 8.63 12.86 -9.11
C LYS A 241 8.42 12.62 -7.62
N LEU A 242 8.21 11.35 -7.22
CA LEU A 242 8.16 10.97 -5.80
C LEU A 242 9.50 11.22 -5.10
N GLU A 243 10.63 10.84 -5.73
CA GLU A 243 11.97 11.02 -5.15
C GLU A 243 12.42 12.49 -5.13
N SER A 244 12.03 13.28 -6.13
CA SER A 244 12.48 14.66 -6.27
C SER A 244 11.37 15.54 -6.86
N GLU A 245 10.92 16.50 -6.06
CA GLU A 245 9.86 17.45 -6.43
C GLU A 245 10.16 18.26 -7.71
N THR A 246 11.44 18.44 -8.06
CA THR A 246 11.87 19.17 -9.27
C THR A 246 12.20 18.26 -10.47
N ALA A 247 12.07 16.94 -10.37
CA ALA A 247 12.56 16.02 -11.41
C ALA A 247 11.70 16.03 -12.68
N VAL A 248 10.39 16.24 -12.55
CA VAL A 248 9.41 16.28 -13.65
C VAL A 248 8.43 17.42 -13.37
N PRO A 249 8.03 18.23 -14.36
CA PRO A 249 6.99 19.24 -14.18
C PRO A 249 5.66 18.63 -13.71
N SER A 250 4.92 19.36 -12.89
CA SER A 250 3.55 18.98 -12.55
C SER A 250 2.60 19.41 -13.67
N ASN A 251 1.44 18.75 -13.78
CA ASN A 251 0.32 19.12 -14.66
C ASN A 251 0.47 18.85 -16.17
N GLU A 252 1.57 18.27 -16.65
CA GLU A 252 1.73 17.97 -18.09
C GLU A 252 0.55 17.15 -18.67
N LEU A 253 0.04 16.16 -17.93
CA LEU A 253 -1.13 15.39 -18.37
C LEU A 253 -2.45 16.18 -18.35
N LEU A 254 -2.56 17.22 -17.51
CA LEU A 254 -3.73 18.09 -17.48
C LEU A 254 -3.73 19.05 -18.67
N GLU A 255 -2.56 19.57 -19.05
CA GLU A 255 -2.39 20.42 -20.23
C GLU A 255 -2.78 19.69 -21.52
N VAL A 256 -2.42 18.40 -21.64
CA VAL A 256 -2.86 17.53 -22.75
C VAL A 256 -4.37 17.42 -22.83
N GLY A 257 -5.08 17.44 -21.70
CA GLY A 257 -6.55 17.44 -21.68
C GLY A 257 -7.18 18.83 -21.88
N ALA A 258 -6.40 19.90 -21.73
CA ALA A 258 -6.86 21.28 -21.86
C ALA A 258 -6.70 21.82 -23.29
N GLU A 259 -5.71 21.35 -24.06
CA GLU A 259 -5.47 21.73 -25.46
C GLU A 259 -6.39 21.00 -26.46
N GLY A 260 -7.22 20.08 -25.98
CA GLY A 260 -8.16 19.26 -26.76
C GLY A 260 -8.52 18.01 -25.97
N LEU A 261 -9.51 17.24 -26.43
CA LEU A 261 -9.76 15.92 -25.86
C LEU A 261 -8.46 15.09 -26.00
N ALA A 262 -8.03 14.41 -24.93
CA ALA A 262 -6.96 13.41 -24.98
C ALA A 262 -7.34 12.17 -25.82
N VAL A 263 -8.36 12.30 -26.68
CA VAL A 263 -8.97 11.26 -27.49
C VAL A 263 -8.65 11.54 -28.94
N ARG A 264 -8.20 10.50 -29.64
CA ARG A 264 -7.90 10.51 -31.08
C ARG A 264 -8.79 9.51 -31.81
N GLU A 265 -9.12 9.80 -33.06
CA GLU A 265 -9.69 8.82 -33.98
C GLU A 265 -8.56 8.05 -34.68
N VAL A 266 -8.69 6.73 -34.76
CA VAL A 266 -7.76 5.85 -35.48
C VAL A 266 -8.55 4.85 -36.34
N ASP A 267 -7.89 4.27 -37.34
CA ASP A 267 -8.47 3.17 -38.12
C ASP A 267 -8.68 1.93 -37.24
N ASP A 268 -9.77 1.21 -37.48
CA ASP A 268 -9.97 -0.12 -36.91
C ASP A 268 -8.89 -1.06 -37.48
N ALA A 269 -8.06 -1.58 -36.57
CA ALA A 269 -7.05 -2.59 -36.86
C ALA A 269 -7.67 -3.99 -37.00
#